data_AF-A0A557SJS7-F1
#
_entry.id   AF-A0A557SJS7-F1
#
_cell.length_a   1.000
_cell.length_b   1.000
_cell.length_c   1.000
_cell.angle_alpha   90.00
_cell.angle_beta   90.00
_cell.angle_gamma   90.00
#
_symmetry.space_group_name_H-M   'P 1'
#
loop_
_entity.id
_entity.type
_entity.pdbx_description
1 polymer ?
#
loop_
_entity_poly.entity_id
_entity_poly.type
_entity_poly.pdbx_seq_one_letter_code
_entity_poly.pdbx_strand_id
1 'polypeptide(L)' 'MDVIYGLIPGMLILGLVGVAVFFWAARSGQFEDLEGEANRILMDDDLTEHHQNASVDEEKLTESDQPPEEEKRS' A
#
# COMPACT_ATOMS: atom_id res chain seq x y z
N MET A 1 -16.55 50.27 -18.26
CA MET A 1 -16.19 49.02 -18.96
C MET A 1 -14.88 48.50 -18.36
N ASP A 2 -14.75 48.55 -17.03
CA ASP A 2 -13.43 48.59 -16.39
C ASP A 2 -13.06 47.25 -15.76
N VAL A 3 -14.07 46.43 -15.46
CA VAL A 3 -13.92 45.09 -14.87
C VAL A 3 -13.08 44.16 -15.76
N ILE A 4 -13.14 44.33 -17.08
CA ILE A 4 -12.42 43.48 -18.02
C ILE A 4 -10.90 43.64 -17.90
N TYR A 5 -10.44 44.83 -17.48
CA TYR A 5 -9.02 45.10 -17.25
C TYR A 5 -8.48 44.38 -16.00
N GLY A 6 -9.33 43.99 -15.06
CA GLY A 6 -8.95 43.13 -13.93
C GLY A 6 -9.10 41.65 -14.23
N LEU A 7 -10.17 41.28 -14.95
CA LEU A 7 -10.50 39.88 -15.25
C LEU A 7 -9.49 39.22 -16.19
N ILE A 8 -9.11 39.88 -17.29
CA ILE A 8 -8.16 39.31 -18.27
C ILE A 8 -6.82 38.95 -17.61
N PRO A 9 -6.11 39.87 -16.93
CA PRO A 9 -4.84 39.52 -16.30
C PRO A 9 -5.02 38.54 -15.13
N GLY A 10 -6.10 38.66 -14.35
CA GLY A 10 -6.40 37.72 -13.26
C GLY A 10 -6.56 36.28 -13.76
N MET A 11 -7.27 36.10 -14.86
CA MET A 11 -7.51 34.79 -15.46
C MET A 11 -6.25 34.20 -16.11
N LEU A 12 -5.39 35.04 -16.70
CA LEU A 12 -4.07 34.63 -17.20
C LEU A 12 -3.14 34.16 -16.09
N ILE A 13 -3.08 34.88 -14.97
CA ILE A 13 -2.29 34.49 -13.79
C ILE A 13 -2.82 33.18 -13.22
N LEU A 14 -4.15 33.06 -13.05
CA LEU A 14 -4.77 31.84 -12.54
C LEU A 14 -4.49 30.64 -13.44
N GLY A 15 -4.58 30.83 -14.76
CA GLY A 15 -4.21 29.80 -15.74
C GLY A 15 -2.74 29.40 -15.65
N LEU A 16 -1.82 30.37 -15.51
CA LEU A 16 -0.39 30.10 -15.37
C LEU A 16 -0.09 29.32 -14.08
N VAL A 17 -0.72 29.69 -12.96
CA VAL A 17 -0.61 28.96 -11.70
C VAL A 17 -1.13 27.53 -11.85
N GLY A 18 -2.28 27.34 -12.49
CA GLY A 18 -2.84 26.01 -12.77
C GLY A 18 -1.89 25.13 -13.58
N VAL A 19 -1.29 25.68 -14.63
CA VAL A 19 -0.29 24.98 -15.44
C VAL A 19 0.96 24.65 -14.62
N ALA A 20 1.47 25.59 -13.83
CA ALA A 20 2.64 25.35 -12.98
C ALA A 20 2.39 24.23 -11.95
N VAL A 21 1.23 24.23 -11.30
CA VAL A 21 0.82 23.18 -10.35
C VAL A 21 0.65 21.85 -11.07
N PHE A 22 0.05 21.83 -12.26
CA PHE A 22 -0.10 20.61 -13.06
C PHE A 22 1.24 19.99 -13.41
N PHE A 23 2.21 20.78 -13.91
CA PHE A 23 3.55 20.29 -14.21
C PHE A 23 4.31 19.83 -12.96
N TRP A 24 4.13 20.51 -11.83
CA TRP A 24 4.71 20.08 -10.56
C TRP A 24 4.15 18.73 -10.11
N ALA A 25 2.82 18.56 -10.12
CA ALA A 25 2.16 17.31 -9.78
C ALA A 25 2.57 16.16 -10.72
N ALA A 26 2.62 16.43 -12.03
CA ALA A 26 3.10 15.47 -13.02
C ALA A 26 4.56 15.05 -12.78
N ARG A 27 5.42 15.98 -12.36
CA ARG A 27 6.82 15.68 -12.05
C ARG A 27 7.00 14.97 -10.71
N SER A 28 6.07 15.14 -9.78
CA SER A 28 6.12 14.59 -8.42
C SER A 28 5.81 13.09 -8.33
N GLY A 29 5.56 12.40 -9.45
CA GLY A 29 5.40 10.96 -9.47
C GLY A 29 4.12 10.45 -8.78
N GLN A 30 3.13 11.31 -8.54
CA GLN A 30 1.87 10.94 -7.88
C GLN A 30 1.07 9.86 -8.65
N PHE A 31 1.41 9.62 -9.91
CA PHE A 31 0.79 8.58 -10.74
C PHE A 31 1.42 7.18 -10.55
N GLU A 32 2.60 7.07 -9.92
CA GLU A 32 3.25 5.77 -9.68
C GLU A 32 2.47 4.91 -8.66
N ASP A 33 1.74 5.54 -7.73
CA ASP A 33 0.92 4.84 -6.72
C ASP A 33 -0.39 4.28 -7.30
N LEU A 34 -0.86 4.82 -8.44
CA LEU A 34 -2.07 4.31 -9.12
C LEU A 34 -1.79 3.05 -9.94
N GLU A 35 -0.55 2.85 -10.38
CA GLU A 35 -0.14 1.70 -11.20
C GLU A 35 -0.09 0.40 -10.37
N GLY A 36 0.24 0.51 -9.08
CA GLY A 36 0.29 -0.62 -8.15
C GLY A 36 -1.09 -1.17 -7.75
N GLU A 37 -2.08 -0.29 -7.54
CA GLU A 37 -3.44 -0.69 -7.11
C GLU A 37 -4.23 -1.38 -8.25
N ALA A 38 -4.08 -0.88 -9.49
CA ALA A 38 -4.70 -1.45 -10.67
C ALA A 38 -4.23 -2.89 -10.97
N ASN A 39 -2.97 -3.20 -10.65
CA ASN A 39 -2.41 -4.53 -10.83
C ASN A 39 -3.00 -5.55 -9.83
N ARG A 40 -3.38 -5.08 -8.62
CA ARG A 40 -3.94 -5.93 -7.58
C ARG A 40 -5.38 -6.36 -7.87
N ILE A 41 -6.20 -5.46 -8.41
CA ILE A 41 -7.61 -5.77 -8.73
C ILE A 41 -7.78 -6.65 -9.97
N LEU A 42 -6.79 -6.65 -10.89
CA LEU A 42 -6.81 -7.50 -12.09
C LEU A 42 -6.22 -8.90 -11.84
N MET A 43 -5.46 -9.10 -10.75
CA MET A 43 -4.77 -10.34 -10.42
C MET A 43 -5.35 -11.08 -9.21
N ASP A 44 -6.26 -10.46 -8.43
CA ASP A 44 -6.94 -11.11 -7.30
C ASP A 44 -7.97 -12.17 -7.73
N ASP A 45 -8.40 -12.20 -9.00
CA ASP A 45 -9.34 -13.21 -9.52
C ASP A 45 -8.67 -14.57 -9.78
N ASP A 46 -7.34 -14.64 -9.91
CA ASP A 46 -6.58 -15.88 -10.23
C ASP A 46 -5.97 -16.57 -8.99
N LEU A 47 -6.14 -16.02 -7.78
CA LEU A 47 -5.58 -16.60 -6.54
C LEU A 47 -6.56 -17.49 -5.76
N THR A 48 -7.74 -17.76 -6.32
CA THR A 48 -8.65 -18.76 -5.76
C THR A 48 -8.44 -20.10 -6.46
N GLU A 49 -7.35 -20.81 -6.15
CA GLU A 49 -7.32 -22.27 -5.96
C GLU A 49 -5.88 -22.79 -5.72
N HIS A 50 -5.73 -23.50 -4.59
CA HIS A 50 -4.69 -24.49 -4.24
C HIS A 50 -3.38 -24.08 -3.53
N HIS A 51 -3.48 -24.10 -2.18
CA HIS A 51 -2.76 -25.00 -1.25
C HIS A 51 -1.23 -25.16 -1.38
N GLN A 52 -0.51 -24.90 -0.27
CA GLN A 52 0.55 -25.76 0.32
C GLN A 52 1.09 -25.07 1.59
N ASN A 53 0.81 -25.60 2.79
CA ASN A 53 1.69 -26.58 3.45
C ASN A 53 3.19 -26.23 3.32
N ALA A 54 3.66 -25.18 4.00
CA ALA A 54 5.09 -24.99 4.30
C ALA A 54 5.33 -23.94 5.41
N SER A 55 4.92 -24.24 6.64
CA SER A 55 5.71 -23.91 7.83
C SER A 55 5.44 -24.96 8.89
N VAL A 56 5.98 -26.15 8.62
CA VAL A 56 6.58 -26.96 9.67
C VAL A 56 7.66 -26.08 10.30
N ASP A 57 7.56 -25.85 11.60
CA ASP A 57 8.62 -25.51 12.58
C ASP A 57 8.09 -24.69 13.78
N GLU A 58 6.84 -24.90 14.20
CA GLU A 58 6.38 -24.51 15.56
C GLU A 58 6.03 -25.72 16.43
N GLU A 59 6.56 -26.91 16.08
CA GLU A 59 6.48 -28.15 16.88
C GLU A 59 7.83 -28.43 17.58
N LYS A 60 8.47 -27.41 18.17
CA LYS A 60 9.72 -27.65 18.92
C LYS A 60 10.00 -26.71 20.09
N LEU A 61 8.99 -26.36 20.90
CA LEU A 61 9.23 -25.76 22.24
C LEU A 61 8.18 -26.06 23.32
N THR A 62 7.15 -26.85 23.05
CA THR A 62 6.18 -27.32 24.08
C THR A 62 6.32 -28.81 24.42
N GLU A 63 7.44 -29.42 24.06
CA GLU A 63 7.84 -30.77 24.48
C GLU A 63 9.23 -30.73 25.17
N SER A 64 9.46 -29.71 26.00
CA SER A 64 10.48 -29.80 27.07
C SER A 64 9.81 -30.40 28.30
N ASP A 65 9.59 -31.70 28.23
CA ASP A 65 10.17 -32.65 29.18
C ASP A 65 10.20 -32.16 30.64
N GLN A 66 9.01 -32.13 31.26
CA GLN A 66 8.96 -32.30 32.71
C GLN A 66 9.49 -33.70 33.02
N PRO A 67 10.54 -33.85 33.83
CA PRO A 67 11.20 -35.12 34.07
C PRO A 67 10.25 -36.09 34.82
N PRO A 68 10.36 -37.41 34.59
CA PRO A 68 9.66 -38.39 35.40
C PRO A 68 10.36 -38.44 36.76
N GLU A 69 9.72 -37.91 37.80
CA GLU A 69 10.14 -38.21 39.17
C GLU A 69 9.72 -39.65 39.51
N GLU A 70 10.71 -40.53 39.37
CA GLU A 70 10.71 -41.90 39.79
C GLU A 70 10.65 -42.00 41.33
N GLU A 71 9.67 -42.77 41.82
CA GLU A 71 9.76 -43.66 42.98
C GLU A 71 10.34 -43.12 44.31
N LYS A 72 9.48 -42.93 45.33
CA LYS A 72 9.56 -43.60 46.66
C LYS A 72 8.59 -42.98 47.66
N ARG A 73 7.89 -43.85 48.41
CA ARG A 73 7.28 -43.65 49.75
C ARG A 73 5.78 -43.30 49.81
N SER A 74 4.93 -44.33 49.83
CA SER A 74 4.20 -44.79 51.04
C SER A 74 3.25 -45.94 50.70
#